data_AF-A0A420ESS4-F1
#
_entry.id   AF-A0A420ESS4-F1
#
_cell.length_a   1.000
_cell.length_b   1.000
_cell.length_c   1.000
_cell.angle_alpha   90.00
_cell.angle_beta   90.00
_cell.angle_gamma   90.00
#
_symmetry.space_group_name_H-M   'P 1'
#
loop_
_entity.id
_entity.type
_entity.pdbx_description
1 polymer ?
#
loop_
_entity_poly.entity_id
_entity_poly.type
_entity_poly.pdbx_seq_one_letter_code
_entity_poly.pdbx_strand_id
1 'polypeptide(L)'
;MRAGEARLSIDCGTATTAAVLAWPDGSSTSLSFDGVPYLPSAVYVSPGGEVWTGQQARQAAAGQPNRLIPSPRRPADDDFTVDGTAVDALEVAAAPLRRVAVEAERVAGGPVRDMRVVVPAGWGPRRRTWLRQVAHRAGLPQPRLVEAPVAVAGHLLATGVHLPAGSFIVVCDVGAGAEVTVLRRGPSGFEVLATLGDAAAGGTAIDEALAAALTGPDVPGDGAAWSTTVESVRAAKEALATHPAVTVPLPDRPPVVASSGMLEQAAGPVLRRVAQLTQATITAAELTVADIAGVYCVGGSAHLPQLAQAIAAGTGITPVVVPDPASAAVLGAADAGATDHGAVDRVEVEVPPVRRAVAVAISGFASLALIWQCLMTAEQHSTLNVYFWVDLNWGEFTMAAVMALLACLAAGTVLGSLIAARSPTPGTRTEGGRVSIGILAAVSLGTAIAGLYAVVASQYFGQPVGRFLSWALWPITPIAVAAVGMSVVAARQWRVPHGGWSALLAAPTGSVVTATLGMGLVQYSLTAERWPDMLLWIDVAGRVGGLLLGVGVVMALVAPLMFRLILAAPLAVITAAIVSDQATGIIGVTYAVAVAVWWAARLWTRIIRPAPLAPAGQPPSVLPVGTPTAGGR
;
A
#
# COMPACT_ATOMS: atom_id res chain seq x y z
N MET A 1 16.02 27.80 13.63
CA MET A 1 17.13 28.33 12.81
C MET A 1 17.85 29.38 13.64
N ARG A 2 19.19 29.47 13.60
CA ARG A 2 19.91 30.58 14.24
C ARG A 2 19.68 31.86 13.43
N ALA A 3 19.80 33.03 14.06
CA ALA A 3 19.69 34.30 13.36
C ALA A 3 20.69 34.37 12.19
N GLY A 4 20.21 34.63 10.98
CA GLY A 4 21.01 34.72 9.75
C GLY A 4 21.26 33.41 8.99
N GLU A 5 20.90 32.23 9.52
CA GLU A 5 21.05 30.96 8.79
C GLU A 5 19.82 30.69 7.91
N ALA A 6 20.01 30.62 6.58
CA ALA A 6 18.98 30.23 5.63
C ALA A 6 18.72 28.71 5.65
N ARG A 7 17.51 28.30 5.29
CA ARG A 7 17.11 26.91 5.04
C ARG A 7 16.94 26.71 3.56
N LEU A 8 17.57 25.67 3.02
CA LEU A 8 17.37 25.21 1.65
C LEU A 8 16.34 24.09 1.60
N SER A 9 15.29 24.27 0.82
CA SER A 9 14.34 23.21 0.49
C SER A 9 14.45 22.88 -1.00
N ILE A 10 14.51 21.60 -1.33
CA ILE A 10 14.67 21.13 -2.71
C ILE A 10 13.55 20.14 -3.02
N ASP A 11 12.83 20.36 -4.11
CA ASP A 11 12.04 19.32 -4.75
C ASP A 11 12.75 18.88 -6.02
N CYS A 12 13.37 17.70 -5.96
CA CYS A 12 13.97 17.06 -7.10
C CYS A 12 12.86 16.25 -7.78
N GLY A 13 12.18 16.85 -8.76
CA GLY A 13 11.15 16.19 -9.56
C GLY A 13 11.73 15.42 -10.75
N THR A 14 10.88 14.65 -11.43
CA THR A 14 11.29 13.85 -12.61
C THR A 14 11.66 14.72 -13.80
N ALA A 15 10.90 15.81 -14.03
CA ALA A 15 11.11 16.74 -15.15
C ALA A 15 11.85 18.01 -14.72
N THR A 16 11.53 18.53 -13.53
CA THR A 16 12.07 19.78 -13.00
C THR A 16 12.56 19.59 -11.57
N THR A 17 13.61 20.33 -11.21
CA THR A 17 14.13 20.47 -9.86
C THR A 17 13.90 21.91 -9.43
N ALA A 18 13.11 22.10 -8.38
CA ALA A 18 12.83 23.40 -7.79
C ALA A 18 13.53 23.52 -6.44
N ALA A 19 13.94 24.74 -6.08
CA ALA A 19 14.59 24.99 -4.80
C ALA A 19 14.18 26.35 -4.24
N VAL A 20 14.01 26.40 -2.92
CA VAL A 20 13.58 27.60 -2.19
C VAL A 20 14.53 27.79 -1.00
N LEU A 21 15.02 29.02 -0.84
CA LEU A 21 15.66 29.48 0.37
C LEU A 21 14.63 30.16 1.26
N ALA A 22 14.59 29.81 2.54
CA ALA A 22 13.78 30.50 3.54
C ALA A 22 14.67 31.04 4.66
N TRP A 23 14.31 32.21 5.17
CA TRP A 23 15.02 32.87 6.26
C TRP A 23 14.18 32.91 7.54
N PRO A 24 14.81 33.11 8.72
CA PRO A 24 14.09 33.15 10.00
C PRO A 24 13.06 34.27 10.13
N ASP A 25 13.15 35.31 9.30
CA ASP A 25 12.19 36.42 9.25
C ASP A 25 10.89 36.07 8.51
N GLY A 26 10.78 34.84 7.99
CA GLY A 26 9.64 34.36 7.24
C GLY A 26 9.70 34.70 5.74
N SER A 27 10.74 35.41 5.29
CA SER A 27 10.96 35.62 3.86
C SER A 27 11.43 34.33 3.20
N SER A 28 11.00 34.11 1.95
CA SER A 28 11.48 33.00 1.12
C SER A 28 11.73 33.48 -0.31
N THR A 29 12.71 32.87 -0.96
CA THR A 29 13.12 33.18 -2.34
C THR A 29 13.32 31.87 -3.10
N SER A 30 12.59 31.72 -4.21
CA SER A 30 12.82 30.63 -5.15
C SER A 30 14.13 30.85 -5.92
N LEU A 31 14.96 29.82 -5.99
CA LEU A 31 16.21 29.86 -6.73
C LEU A 31 15.93 29.83 -8.24
N SER A 32 16.64 30.68 -8.97
CA SER A 32 16.53 30.76 -10.43
C SER A 32 17.77 30.16 -11.09
N PHE A 33 17.55 29.39 -12.16
CA PHE A 33 18.58 28.72 -12.95
C PHE A 33 18.40 29.15 -14.39
N ASP A 34 19.45 29.69 -15.01
CA ASP A 34 19.43 30.11 -16.43
C ASP A 34 18.24 31.05 -16.77
N GLY A 35 17.83 31.87 -15.81
CA GLY A 35 16.74 32.85 -15.95
C GLY A 35 15.32 32.35 -15.64
N VAL A 36 15.15 31.09 -15.22
CA VAL A 36 13.84 30.50 -14.86
C VAL A 36 13.84 29.96 -13.42
N PRO A 37 12.69 29.92 -12.71
CA PRO A 37 12.62 29.56 -11.28
C PRO A 37 12.71 28.04 -11.00
N TYR A 38 13.25 27.26 -11.94
CA TYR A 38 13.43 25.82 -11.83
C TYR A 38 14.60 25.38 -12.70
N LEU A 39 15.23 24.26 -12.33
CA LEU A 39 16.24 23.60 -13.14
C LEU A 39 15.62 22.40 -13.85
N PRO A 40 15.71 22.25 -15.18
CA PRO A 40 15.37 21.00 -15.84
C PRO A 40 16.17 19.84 -15.23
N SER A 41 15.48 18.79 -14.76
CA SER A 41 16.12 17.64 -14.12
C SER A 41 16.92 16.78 -15.10
N ALA A 42 16.70 16.93 -16.41
CA ALA A 42 17.43 16.20 -17.42
C ALA A 42 18.92 16.58 -17.41
N VAL A 43 19.78 15.58 -17.64
CA VAL A 43 21.24 15.77 -17.67
C VAL A 43 21.82 15.23 -18.96
N TYR A 44 22.89 15.85 -19.45
CA TYR A 44 23.58 15.43 -20.67
C TYR A 44 24.96 14.89 -20.32
N VAL A 45 25.33 13.72 -20.84
CA VAL A 45 26.66 13.13 -20.63
C VAL A 45 27.55 13.44 -21.84
N SER A 46 28.57 14.28 -21.61
CA SER A 46 29.52 14.68 -22.64
C SER A 46 30.38 13.52 -23.14
N PRO A 47 31.01 13.64 -24.33
CA PRO A 47 31.97 12.64 -24.82
C PRO A 47 33.12 12.35 -23.86
N GLY A 48 33.49 13.33 -23.04
CA GLY A 48 34.50 13.18 -21.99
C GLY A 48 33.98 12.58 -20.68
N GLY A 49 32.70 12.22 -20.58
CA GLY A 49 32.08 11.64 -19.38
C GLY A 49 31.61 12.66 -18.34
N GLU A 50 31.79 13.96 -18.57
CA GLU A 50 31.22 15.01 -17.71
C GLU A 50 29.69 15.07 -17.83
N VAL A 51 29.01 15.34 -16.71
CA VAL A 51 27.55 15.50 -16.64
C VAL A 51 27.19 16.98 -16.63
N TRP A 52 26.47 17.42 -17.66
CA TRP A 52 25.97 18.79 -17.81
C TRP A 52 24.49 18.87 -17.44
N THR A 53 24.05 20.03 -16.97
CA THR A 53 22.65 20.29 -16.53
C THR A 53 22.11 21.59 -17.13
N GLY A 54 20.81 21.85 -17.00
CA GLY A 54 20.19 23.12 -17.39
C GLY A 54 20.24 23.41 -18.89
N GLN A 55 20.40 24.68 -19.25
CA GLN A 55 20.38 25.13 -20.64
C GLN A 55 21.53 24.52 -21.47
N GLN A 56 22.71 24.33 -20.86
CA GLN A 56 23.85 23.70 -21.52
C GLN A 56 23.53 22.26 -21.95
N ALA A 57 22.89 21.48 -21.07
CA ALA A 57 22.48 20.11 -21.39
C ALA A 57 21.47 20.07 -22.54
N ARG A 58 20.48 20.99 -22.53
CA ARG A 58 19.47 21.11 -23.59
C ARG A 58 20.08 21.46 -24.95
N GLN A 59 21.01 22.41 -24.98
CA GLN A 59 21.69 22.81 -26.22
C GLN A 59 22.53 21.66 -26.79
N ALA A 60 23.26 20.93 -25.93
CA ALA A 60 24.07 19.80 -26.36
C ALA A 60 23.21 18.63 -26.90
N ALA A 61 22.05 18.39 -26.28
CA ALA A 61 21.11 17.36 -26.72
C ALA A 61 20.51 17.61 -28.10
N ALA A 62 20.46 18.86 -28.59
CA ALA A 62 20.00 19.16 -29.94
C ALA A 62 20.90 18.54 -31.02
N GLY A 63 22.21 18.41 -30.75
CA GLY A 63 23.15 17.77 -31.65
C GLY A 63 23.28 16.25 -31.45
N GLN A 64 23.22 15.78 -30.20
CA GLN A 64 23.41 14.37 -29.85
C GLN A 64 22.37 13.91 -28.79
N PRO A 65 21.12 13.65 -29.20
CA PRO A 65 20.03 13.38 -28.27
C PRO A 65 20.16 12.06 -27.50
N ASN A 66 20.90 11.08 -28.04
CA ASN A 66 21.21 9.80 -27.40
C ASN A 66 22.00 9.91 -26.09
N ARG A 67 22.59 11.08 -25.81
CA ARG A 67 23.39 11.35 -24.62
C ARG A 67 22.64 12.10 -23.51
N LEU A 68 21.36 12.41 -23.75
CA LEU A 68 20.50 13.06 -22.78
C LEU A 68 19.80 12.00 -21.92
N ILE A 69 19.94 12.13 -20.60
CA ILE A 69 19.21 11.35 -19.60
C ILE A 69 18.05 12.21 -19.09
N PRO A 70 16.79 11.93 -19.48
CA PRO A 70 15.67 12.82 -19.21
C PRO A 70 15.15 12.76 -17.76
N SER A 71 15.48 11.71 -17.00
CA SER A 71 14.90 11.48 -15.67
C SER A 71 15.86 10.74 -14.73
N PRO A 72 16.82 11.46 -14.12
CA PRO A 72 17.88 10.84 -13.33
C PRO A 72 17.43 10.25 -11.97
N ARG A 73 16.15 10.41 -11.59
CA ARG A 73 15.58 9.87 -10.32
C ARG A 73 15.11 8.42 -10.35
N ARG A 74 14.99 7.79 -11.52
CA ARG A 74 14.50 6.41 -11.64
C ARG A 74 15.45 5.27 -11.19
N PRO A 75 16.77 5.42 -10.99
CA PRO A 75 17.71 4.29 -11.04
C PRO A 75 17.93 3.62 -9.67
N ALA A 76 16.89 3.51 -8.84
CA ALA A 76 17.04 2.66 -7.66
C ALA A 76 17.33 1.20 -8.05
N ASP A 77 17.07 0.78 -9.30
CA ASP A 77 17.16 -0.60 -9.78
C ASP A 77 17.91 -0.83 -11.13
N ASP A 78 18.30 0.21 -11.90
CA ASP A 78 18.96 0.07 -13.23
C ASP A 78 20.13 1.07 -13.43
N ASP A 79 21.21 0.63 -14.09
CA ASP A 79 22.34 1.48 -14.50
C ASP A 79 22.00 2.29 -15.77
N PHE A 80 22.46 3.54 -15.87
CA PHE A 80 22.36 4.30 -17.12
C PHE A 80 23.43 3.83 -18.10
N THR A 81 23.06 3.62 -19.36
CA THR A 81 24.03 3.43 -20.44
C THR A 81 23.93 4.57 -21.44
N VAL A 82 25.08 5.18 -21.74
CA VAL A 82 25.20 6.21 -22.77
C VAL A 82 26.27 5.75 -23.76
N ASP A 83 25.91 5.64 -25.04
CA ASP A 83 26.77 5.09 -26.09
C ASP A 83 27.39 3.73 -25.72
N GLY A 84 26.61 2.87 -25.06
CA GLY A 84 27.06 1.54 -24.61
C GLY A 84 27.98 1.54 -23.39
N THR A 85 28.24 2.69 -22.78
CA THR A 85 29.06 2.83 -21.56
C THR A 85 28.18 3.04 -20.34
N ALA A 86 28.43 2.29 -19.27
CA ALA A 86 27.73 2.47 -18.00
C ALA A 86 28.11 3.81 -17.36
N VAL A 87 27.10 4.54 -16.88
CA VAL A 87 27.24 5.84 -16.22
C VAL A 87 26.78 5.71 -14.78
N ASP A 88 27.54 6.28 -13.84
CA ASP A 88 27.21 6.29 -12.43
C ASP A 88 25.88 7.02 -12.17
N ALA A 89 24.86 6.25 -11.81
CA ALA A 89 23.53 6.75 -11.49
C ALA A 89 23.52 7.75 -10.33
N LEU A 90 24.42 7.61 -9.36
CA LEU A 90 24.54 8.56 -8.25
C LEU A 90 25.10 9.90 -8.73
N GLU A 91 26.11 9.90 -9.60
CA GLU A 91 26.68 11.13 -10.17
C GLU A 91 25.66 11.85 -11.06
N VAL A 92 24.97 11.10 -11.92
CA VAL A 92 23.89 11.61 -12.79
C VAL A 92 22.78 12.28 -11.99
N ALA A 93 22.35 11.66 -10.89
CA ALA A 93 21.33 12.24 -10.00
C ALA A 93 21.87 13.39 -9.12
N ALA A 94 23.17 13.40 -8.84
CA ALA A 94 23.79 14.43 -8.01
C ALA A 94 24.02 15.74 -8.77
N ALA A 95 24.19 15.69 -10.10
CA ALA A 95 24.51 16.87 -10.91
C ALA A 95 23.47 18.01 -10.77
N PRO A 96 22.14 17.78 -10.85
CA PRO A 96 21.16 18.83 -10.61
C PRO A 96 21.22 19.40 -9.19
N LEU A 97 21.41 18.53 -8.17
CA LEU A 97 21.52 18.97 -6.78
C LEU A 97 22.81 19.79 -6.53
N ARG A 98 23.89 19.47 -7.23
CA ARG A 98 25.15 20.23 -7.17
C ARG A 98 24.95 21.64 -7.74
N ARG A 99 24.18 21.77 -8.82
CA ARG A 99 23.81 23.08 -9.38
C ARG A 99 22.94 23.89 -8.41
N VAL A 100 21.99 23.22 -7.74
CA VAL A 100 21.19 23.85 -6.67
C VAL A 100 22.07 24.30 -5.51
N ALA A 101 23.06 23.51 -5.09
CA ALA A 101 23.97 23.84 -3.99
C ALA A 101 24.74 25.15 -4.27
N VAL A 102 25.36 25.24 -5.46
CA VAL A 102 26.12 26.42 -5.88
C VAL A 102 25.25 27.67 -5.89
N GLU A 103 24.04 27.56 -6.44
CA GLU A 103 23.12 28.70 -6.51
C GLU A 103 22.58 29.09 -5.13
N ALA A 104 22.29 28.11 -4.27
CA ALA A 104 21.85 28.35 -2.90
C ALA A 104 22.91 29.10 -2.10
N GLU A 105 24.19 28.69 -2.18
CA GLU A 105 25.29 29.37 -1.49
C GLU A 105 25.51 30.79 -2.03
N ARG A 106 25.39 30.98 -3.36
CA ARG A 106 25.50 32.29 -4.00
C ARG A 106 24.42 33.26 -3.51
N VAL A 107 23.17 32.81 -3.43
CA VAL A 107 22.03 33.65 -2.99
C VAL A 107 22.04 33.84 -1.47
N ALA A 108 22.40 32.81 -0.70
CA ALA A 108 22.50 32.91 0.76
C ALA A 108 23.72 33.69 1.26
N GLY A 109 24.73 33.90 0.40
CA GLY A 109 25.99 34.58 0.76
C GLY A 109 26.91 33.74 1.64
N GLY A 110 26.73 32.41 1.66
CA GLY A 110 27.49 31.49 2.52
C GLY A 110 26.91 30.07 2.55
N PRO A 111 27.55 29.15 3.30
CA PRO A 111 27.15 27.74 3.35
C PRO A 111 25.78 27.55 4.01
N VAL A 112 24.91 26.78 3.37
CA VAL A 112 23.57 26.45 3.90
C VAL A 112 23.61 25.13 4.66
N ARG A 113 23.21 25.14 5.94
CA ARG A 113 23.29 23.98 6.84
C ARG A 113 21.97 23.25 7.04
N ASP A 114 20.84 23.97 7.11
CA ASP A 114 19.51 23.38 7.23
C ASP A 114 19.00 23.04 5.82
N MET A 115 18.96 21.75 5.50
CA MET A 115 18.52 21.26 4.20
C MET A 115 17.36 20.28 4.31
N ARG A 116 16.36 20.50 3.45
CA ARG A 116 15.21 19.65 3.30
C ARG A 116 15.06 19.22 1.86
N VAL A 117 14.71 17.95 1.67
CA VAL A 117 14.45 17.42 0.34
C VAL A 117 13.08 16.76 0.33
N VAL A 118 12.24 17.19 -0.61
CA VAL A 118 10.92 16.66 -0.83
C VAL A 118 11.01 15.27 -1.46
N VAL A 119 10.23 14.32 -0.95
CA VAL A 119 10.14 12.95 -1.46
C VAL A 119 8.68 12.52 -1.60
N PRO A 120 8.35 11.68 -2.61
CA PRO A 120 7.04 11.06 -2.70
C PRO A 120 6.74 10.23 -1.45
N ALA A 121 5.49 10.22 -0.98
CA ALA A 121 5.10 9.49 0.22
C ALA A 121 5.23 7.98 0.02
N GLY A 122 4.96 7.49 -1.20
CA GLY A 122 5.07 6.07 -1.56
C GLY A 122 6.50 5.53 -1.60
N TRP A 123 7.53 6.37 -1.42
CA TRP A 123 8.92 5.92 -1.44
C TRP A 123 9.29 5.12 -0.19
N GLY A 124 9.70 3.87 -0.39
CA GLY A 124 10.27 3.03 0.66
C GLY A 124 11.69 3.42 1.09
N PRO A 125 12.23 2.77 2.14
CA PRO A 125 13.52 3.13 2.75
C PRO A 125 14.71 3.14 1.78
N ARG A 126 14.76 2.20 0.83
CA ARG A 126 15.86 2.10 -0.16
C ARG A 126 15.98 3.38 -0.99
N ARG A 127 14.88 3.89 -1.56
CA ARG A 127 14.88 5.11 -2.37
C ARG A 127 15.19 6.36 -1.56
N ARG A 128 14.71 6.41 -0.31
CA ARG A 128 15.02 7.51 0.64
C ARG A 128 16.51 7.52 1.02
N THR A 129 17.12 6.36 1.25
CA THR A 129 18.56 6.25 1.50
C THR A 129 19.37 6.61 0.26
N TRP A 130 18.96 6.12 -0.92
CA TRP A 130 19.58 6.49 -2.19
C TRP A 130 19.60 8.01 -2.40
N LEU A 131 18.49 8.71 -2.17
CA LEU A 131 18.45 10.17 -2.30
C LEU A 131 19.39 10.89 -1.31
N ARG A 132 19.58 10.37 -0.09
CA ARG A 132 20.57 10.92 0.84
C ARG A 132 21.99 10.72 0.32
N GLN A 133 22.28 9.59 -0.32
CA GLN A 133 23.57 9.35 -0.98
C GLN A 133 23.77 10.31 -2.16
N VAL A 134 22.74 10.55 -2.97
CA VAL A 134 22.77 11.54 -4.06
C VAL A 134 23.07 12.94 -3.53
N ALA A 135 22.39 13.37 -2.46
CA ALA A 135 22.66 14.65 -1.81
C ALA A 135 24.09 14.75 -1.28
N HIS A 136 24.59 13.69 -0.62
CA HIS A 136 25.97 13.64 -0.16
C HIS A 136 26.97 13.72 -1.33
N ARG A 137 26.71 13.00 -2.43
CA ARG A 137 27.52 13.02 -3.66
C ARG A 137 27.56 14.41 -4.30
N ALA A 138 26.47 15.18 -4.18
CA ALA A 138 26.37 16.56 -4.64
C ALA A 138 27.10 17.57 -3.73
N GLY A 139 27.67 17.14 -2.61
CA GLY A 139 28.35 18.02 -1.64
C GLY A 139 27.40 18.73 -0.67
N LEU A 140 26.12 18.34 -0.63
CA LEU A 140 25.14 18.93 0.26
C LEU A 140 25.19 18.30 1.68
N PRO A 141 24.79 19.04 2.73
CA PRO A 141 24.64 18.48 4.07
C PRO A 141 23.58 17.38 4.10
N GLN A 142 23.55 16.57 5.16
CA GLN A 142 22.57 15.49 5.28
C GLN A 142 21.13 16.05 5.30
N PRO A 143 20.28 15.73 4.30
CA PRO A 143 18.94 16.29 4.26
C PRO A 143 17.99 15.65 5.26
N ARG A 144 17.10 16.48 5.79
CA ARG A 144 15.81 16.00 6.32
C ARG A 144 14.87 15.75 5.15
N LEU A 145 14.41 14.51 5.00
CA LEU A 145 13.42 14.18 3.98
C LEU A 145 12.03 14.59 4.46
N VAL A 146 11.28 15.25 3.59
CA VAL A 146 9.90 15.69 3.85
C VAL A 146 9.00 15.07 2.80
N GLU A 147 7.90 14.46 3.23
CA GLU A 147 6.95 13.87 2.28
C GLU A 147 6.18 14.97 1.57
N ALA A 148 6.14 14.92 0.24
CA ALA A 148 5.47 15.88 -0.63
C ALA A 148 4.03 16.17 -0.18
N PRO A 149 3.14 15.19 0.01
CA PRO A 149 1.76 15.48 0.40
C PRO A 149 1.65 16.13 1.79
N VAL A 150 2.55 15.79 2.72
CA VAL A 150 2.59 16.40 4.06
C VAL A 150 3.08 17.84 4.00
N ALA A 151 4.10 18.12 3.16
CA ALA A 151 4.59 19.48 2.90
C ALA A 151 3.49 20.36 2.31
N VAL A 152 2.80 19.86 1.28
CA VAL A 152 1.67 20.54 0.64
C VAL A 152 0.55 20.82 1.65
N ALA A 153 0.15 19.82 2.45
CA ALA A 153 -0.89 20.00 3.45
C ALA A 153 -0.51 21.03 4.52
N GLY A 154 0.76 21.07 4.92
CA GLY A 154 1.29 22.13 5.78
C GLY A 154 1.22 23.52 5.12
N HIS A 155 1.58 23.62 3.85
CA HIS A 155 1.50 24.86 3.07
C HIS A 155 0.06 25.37 2.93
N LEU A 156 -0.90 24.46 2.73
CA LEU A 156 -2.33 24.81 2.70
C LEU A 156 -2.78 25.47 4.01
N LEU A 157 -2.34 24.95 5.16
CA LEU A 157 -2.64 25.58 6.45
C LEU A 157 -1.99 26.97 6.57
N ALA A 158 -0.73 27.10 6.14
CA ALA A 158 0.01 28.35 6.17
C ALA A 158 -0.62 29.44 5.28
N THR A 159 -1.23 29.02 4.17
CA THR A 159 -1.92 29.91 3.19
C THR A 159 -3.38 30.18 3.55
N GLY A 160 -3.86 29.72 4.71
CA GLY A 160 -5.18 30.08 5.26
C GLY A 160 -6.29 29.06 5.04
N VAL A 161 -5.98 27.85 4.54
CA VAL A 161 -6.97 26.77 4.46
C VAL A 161 -7.24 26.23 5.87
N HIS A 162 -8.49 26.30 6.31
CA HIS A 162 -8.90 25.76 7.61
C HIS A 162 -9.25 24.27 7.53
N LEU A 163 -8.41 23.42 8.13
CA LEU A 163 -8.64 21.98 8.26
C LEU A 163 -8.64 21.59 9.75
N PRO A 164 -9.82 21.29 10.34
CA PRO A 164 -9.89 20.91 11.74
C PRO A 164 -9.20 19.56 12.01
N ALA A 165 -8.76 19.36 13.26
CA ALA A 165 -8.23 18.07 13.69
C ALA A 165 -9.29 16.97 13.50
N GLY A 166 -8.87 15.84 12.93
CA GLY A 166 -9.74 14.73 12.55
C GLY A 166 -10.17 14.75 11.09
N SER A 167 -10.04 15.87 10.36
CA SER A 167 -10.39 15.92 8.94
C SER A 167 -9.49 15.06 8.07
N PHE A 168 -10.08 14.49 7.03
CA PHE A 168 -9.37 13.76 5.98
C PHE A 168 -9.28 14.61 4.73
N ILE A 169 -8.11 14.70 4.13
CA ILE A 169 -7.90 15.37 2.85
C ILE A 169 -7.20 14.43 1.89
N VAL A 170 -7.35 14.71 0.59
CA VAL A 170 -6.61 14.02 -0.46
C VAL A 170 -5.67 15.02 -1.10
N VAL A 171 -4.40 14.65 -1.22
CA VAL A 171 -3.42 15.37 -2.05
C VAL A 171 -3.17 14.53 -3.30
N CYS A 172 -3.49 15.10 -4.46
CA CYS A 172 -3.32 14.50 -5.78
C CYS A 172 -2.14 15.20 -6.47
N ASP A 173 -0.96 14.58 -6.43
CA ASP A 173 0.23 15.06 -7.12
C ASP A 173 0.27 14.49 -8.53
N VAL A 174 0.08 15.35 -9.53
CA VAL A 174 0.08 15.01 -10.96
C VAL A 174 1.30 15.65 -11.63
N GLY A 175 2.47 15.07 -11.36
CA GLY A 175 3.73 15.38 -12.03
C GLY A 175 3.92 14.59 -13.33
N ALA A 176 5.07 13.94 -13.46
CA ALA A 176 5.38 13.04 -14.61
C ALA A 176 4.52 11.77 -14.61
N GLY A 177 4.24 11.22 -13.43
CA GLY A 177 3.14 10.29 -13.15
C GLY A 177 2.18 10.93 -12.15
N ALA A 178 1.24 10.16 -11.61
CA ALA A 178 0.42 10.60 -10.48
C ALA A 178 0.73 9.83 -9.22
N GLU A 179 0.74 10.53 -8.09
CA GLU A 179 0.70 9.96 -6.76
C GLU A 179 -0.45 10.61 -5.99
N VAL A 180 -1.37 9.79 -5.48
CA VAL A 180 -2.48 10.26 -4.67
C VAL A 180 -2.29 9.77 -3.24
N THR A 181 -2.41 10.68 -2.28
CA THR A 181 -2.24 10.38 -0.86
C THR A 181 -3.44 10.89 -0.07
N VAL A 182 -4.00 10.03 0.78
CA VAL A 182 -5.00 10.40 1.78
C VAL A 182 -4.28 10.73 3.08
N LEU A 183 -4.55 11.92 3.62
CA LEU A 183 -3.99 12.41 4.87
C LEU A 183 -5.09 12.61 5.91
N ARG A 184 -4.76 12.32 7.17
CA ARG A 184 -5.56 12.73 8.33
C ARG A 184 -4.89 13.90 9.03
N ARG A 185 -5.65 14.94 9.34
CA ARG A 185 -5.19 16.03 10.21
C ARG A 185 -5.17 15.55 11.66
N GLY A 186 -3.98 15.39 12.23
CA GLY A 186 -3.79 15.17 13.66
C GLY A 186 -3.70 16.49 14.44
N PRO A 187 -3.58 16.45 15.78
CA PRO A 187 -3.47 17.63 16.62
C PRO A 187 -2.26 18.52 16.26
N SER A 188 -1.15 17.93 15.85
CA SER A 188 0.10 18.64 15.59
C SER A 188 0.68 18.44 14.18
N GLY A 189 0.00 17.71 13.29
CA GLY A 189 0.55 17.36 11.98
C GLY A 189 -0.44 16.67 11.06
N PHE A 190 0.09 16.11 9.97
CA PHE A 190 -0.66 15.22 9.08
C PHE A 190 -0.08 13.82 9.16
N GLU A 191 -0.98 12.83 9.15
CA GLU A 191 -0.65 11.41 9.09
C GLU A 191 -1.06 10.86 7.72
N VAL A 192 -0.20 10.09 7.09
CA VAL A 192 -0.47 9.41 5.83
C VAL A 192 -1.26 8.13 6.10
N LEU A 193 -2.46 8.00 5.54
CA LEU A 193 -3.29 6.81 5.69
C LEU A 193 -3.09 5.82 4.55
N ALA A 194 -3.08 6.32 3.32
CA ALA A 194 -2.84 5.53 2.12
C ALA A 194 -2.20 6.40 1.04
N THR A 195 -1.31 5.79 0.28
CA THR A 195 -0.71 6.38 -0.91
C THR A 195 -0.72 5.36 -2.04
N LEU A 196 -1.25 5.74 -3.19
CA LEU A 196 -1.14 4.97 -4.42
C LEU A 196 -0.52 5.84 -5.51
N GLY A 197 0.37 5.26 -6.30
CA GLY A 197 1.04 5.92 -7.40
C GLY A 197 0.88 5.15 -8.70
N ASP A 198 0.83 5.87 -9.82
CA ASP A 198 0.76 5.32 -11.16
C ASP A 198 1.66 6.12 -12.11
N ALA A 199 2.72 5.48 -12.57
CA ALA A 199 3.70 6.09 -13.47
C ALA A 199 3.11 6.42 -14.86
N ALA A 200 2.03 5.74 -15.26
CA ALA A 200 1.35 5.96 -16.54
C ALA A 200 0.19 6.97 -16.44
N ALA A 201 -0.06 7.54 -15.26
CA ALA A 201 -1.14 8.49 -15.03
C ALA A 201 -0.59 9.91 -14.77
N GLY A 202 0.10 10.52 -15.73
CA GLY A 202 0.63 11.88 -15.54
C GLY A 202 1.18 12.51 -16.81
N GLY A 203 1.97 13.57 -16.62
CA GLY A 203 2.50 14.39 -17.69
C GLY A 203 3.27 13.62 -18.75
N THR A 204 4.03 12.59 -18.38
CA THR A 204 4.81 11.79 -19.36
C THR A 204 3.89 11.02 -20.30
N ALA A 205 2.81 10.41 -19.80
CA ALA A 205 1.85 9.71 -20.64
C ALA A 205 1.07 10.68 -21.55
N ILE A 206 0.83 11.91 -21.09
CA ILE A 206 0.21 12.96 -21.91
C ILE A 206 1.18 13.40 -23.02
N ASP A 207 2.47 13.58 -22.70
CA ASP A 207 3.50 13.94 -23.68
C ASP A 207 3.60 12.86 -24.77
N GLU A 208 3.64 11.57 -24.38
CA GLU A 208 3.70 10.43 -25.31
C GLU A 208 2.45 10.33 -26.19
N ALA A 209 1.25 10.49 -25.60
CA ALA A 209 0.00 10.44 -26.36
C ALA A 209 -0.11 11.59 -27.36
N LEU A 210 0.29 12.80 -26.96
CA LEU A 210 0.30 13.96 -27.86
C LEU A 210 1.38 13.82 -28.94
N ALA A 211 2.55 13.28 -28.61
CA ALA A 211 3.60 13.01 -29.59
C ALA A 211 3.10 12.02 -30.66
N ALA A 212 2.49 10.91 -30.25
CA ALA A 212 1.93 9.93 -31.17
C ALA A 212 0.85 10.52 -32.07
N ALA A 213 -0.01 11.39 -31.52
CA ALA A 213 -1.04 12.09 -32.29
C ALA A 213 -0.45 13.05 -33.34
N LEU A 214 0.68 13.70 -33.05
CA LEU A 214 1.35 14.66 -33.95
C LEU A 214 2.24 13.97 -35.00
N THR A 215 2.86 12.84 -34.65
CA THR A 215 3.77 12.13 -35.56
C THR A 215 3.08 11.13 -36.48
N GLY A 216 1.88 10.68 -36.10
CA GLY A 216 1.16 9.58 -36.76
C GLY A 216 1.61 8.19 -36.26
N PRO A 217 0.83 7.14 -36.58
CA PRO A 217 1.03 5.78 -36.07
C PRO A 217 2.25 5.04 -36.65
N ASP A 218 2.80 5.53 -37.77
CA ASP A 218 3.89 4.87 -38.51
C ASP A 218 5.29 5.15 -37.93
N VAL A 219 5.38 5.99 -36.89
CA VAL A 219 6.67 6.36 -36.26
C VAL A 219 6.90 5.46 -35.06
N PRO A 220 8.01 4.70 -35.02
CA PRO A 220 8.37 3.90 -33.85
C PRO A 220 8.45 4.78 -32.61
N GLY A 221 7.80 4.34 -31.52
CA GLY A 221 7.75 5.04 -30.23
C GLY A 221 9.02 4.89 -29.39
N ASP A 222 10.17 4.66 -30.01
CA ASP A 222 11.44 4.37 -29.35
C ASP A 222 12.64 5.08 -30.01
N GLY A 223 13.73 5.17 -29.25
CA GLY A 223 14.99 5.76 -29.70
C GLY A 223 15.15 7.26 -29.48
N ALA A 224 16.28 7.78 -29.96
CA ALA A 224 16.72 9.14 -29.68
C ALA A 224 15.84 10.20 -30.37
N ALA A 225 15.40 9.95 -31.60
CA ALA A 225 14.49 10.85 -32.34
C ALA A 225 13.12 10.98 -31.66
N TRP A 226 12.60 9.87 -31.11
CA TRP A 226 11.37 9.89 -30.31
C TRP A 226 11.55 10.70 -29.03
N SER A 227 12.67 10.52 -28.34
CA SER A 227 12.99 11.28 -27.12
C SER A 227 13.05 12.80 -27.36
N THR A 228 13.67 13.22 -28.46
CA THR A 228 13.67 14.63 -28.89
C THR A 228 12.26 15.13 -29.21
N THR A 229 11.45 14.30 -29.88
CA THR A 229 10.05 14.62 -30.19
C THR A 229 9.25 14.84 -28.92
N VAL A 230 9.36 13.94 -27.94
CA VAL A 230 8.67 14.04 -26.65
C VAL A 230 9.07 15.32 -25.90
N GLU A 231 10.33 15.75 -25.97
CA GLU A 231 10.75 17.02 -25.34
C GLU A 231 10.16 18.24 -26.06
N SER A 232 10.15 18.27 -27.40
CA SER A 232 9.46 19.33 -28.17
C SER A 232 7.96 19.39 -27.85
N VAL A 233 7.33 18.22 -27.73
CA VAL A 233 5.91 18.08 -27.41
C VAL A 233 5.62 18.49 -25.97
N ARG A 234 6.51 18.20 -25.03
CA ARG A 234 6.39 18.69 -23.63
C ARG A 234 6.38 20.20 -23.57
N ALA A 235 7.31 20.86 -24.27
CA ALA A 235 7.33 22.33 -24.35
C ALA A 235 6.04 22.87 -25.01
N ALA A 236 5.55 22.19 -26.06
CA ALA A 236 4.29 22.56 -26.69
C ALA A 236 3.09 22.40 -25.74
N LYS A 237 3.02 21.30 -24.98
CA LYS A 237 1.97 21.07 -23.96
C LYS A 237 1.94 22.19 -22.93
N GLU A 238 3.09 22.60 -22.41
CA GLU A 238 3.20 23.71 -21.45
C GLU A 238 2.68 25.01 -22.05
N ALA A 239 3.03 25.32 -23.30
CA ALA A 239 2.54 26.50 -24.00
C ALA A 239 1.03 26.43 -24.31
N LEU A 240 0.51 25.24 -24.66
CA LEU A 240 -0.91 25.00 -24.95
C LEU A 240 -1.82 25.14 -23.72
N ALA A 241 -1.27 25.18 -22.50
CA ALA A 241 -2.03 25.52 -21.31
C ALA A 241 -2.55 26.97 -21.32
N THR A 242 -1.89 27.86 -22.08
CA THR A 242 -2.22 29.29 -22.17
C THR A 242 -2.49 29.79 -23.59
N HIS A 243 -2.11 29.00 -24.61
CA HIS A 243 -2.28 29.34 -26.02
C HIS A 243 -3.17 28.31 -26.73
N PRO A 244 -4.04 28.74 -27.67
CA PRO A 244 -4.94 27.82 -28.38
C PRO A 244 -4.21 26.90 -29.37
N ALA A 245 -3.05 27.33 -29.87
CA ALA A 245 -2.23 26.57 -30.81
C ALA A 245 -0.75 26.95 -30.70
N VAL A 246 0.13 26.00 -30.96
CA VAL A 246 1.60 26.15 -30.91
C VAL A 246 2.24 25.35 -32.04
N THR A 247 3.25 25.92 -32.70
CA THR A 247 4.06 25.20 -33.69
C THR A 247 5.11 24.35 -32.99
N VAL A 248 5.09 23.04 -33.23
CA VAL A 248 5.98 22.04 -32.64
C VAL A 248 7.04 21.64 -33.66
N PRO A 249 8.34 21.88 -33.40
CA PRO A 249 9.40 21.37 -34.23
C PRO A 249 9.54 19.85 -34.01
N LEU A 250 9.49 19.10 -35.10
CA LEU A 250 9.65 17.65 -35.11
C LEU A 250 10.95 17.29 -35.88
N PRO A 251 11.73 16.31 -35.41
CA PRO A 251 12.94 15.88 -36.10
C PRO A 251 12.60 15.31 -37.49
N ASP A 252 13.45 15.64 -38.46
CA ASP A 252 13.43 15.12 -39.84
C ASP A 252 12.11 15.33 -40.60
N ARG A 253 11.30 16.32 -40.20
CA ARG A 253 10.04 16.67 -40.88
C ARG A 253 9.65 18.14 -40.66
N PRO A 254 8.70 18.69 -41.45
CA PRO A 254 8.19 20.04 -41.24
C PRO A 254 7.55 20.20 -39.84
N PRO A 255 7.66 21.39 -39.21
CA PRO A 255 6.96 21.67 -37.96
C PRO A 255 5.44 21.49 -38.09
N VAL A 256 4.81 20.97 -37.03
CA VAL A 256 3.37 20.68 -36.99
C VAL A 256 2.69 21.62 -36.01
N VAL A 257 1.47 22.08 -36.30
CA VAL A 257 0.69 22.89 -35.37
C VAL A 257 -0.10 21.96 -34.43
N ALA A 258 0.21 22.01 -33.14
CA ALA A 258 -0.57 21.38 -32.09
C ALA A 258 -1.63 22.37 -31.59
N SER A 259 -2.85 21.89 -31.29
CA SER A 259 -3.93 22.71 -30.75
C SER A 259 -4.33 22.26 -29.34
N SER A 260 -4.99 23.14 -28.59
CA SER A 260 -5.57 22.80 -27.28
C SER A 260 -6.51 21.61 -27.38
N GLY A 261 -7.32 21.54 -28.44
CA GLY A 261 -8.19 20.40 -28.76
C GLY A 261 -7.47 19.05 -28.83
N MET A 262 -6.29 19.01 -29.45
CA MET A 262 -5.47 17.80 -29.52
C MET A 262 -4.92 17.41 -28.14
N LEU A 263 -4.51 18.41 -27.34
CA LEU A 263 -4.10 18.18 -25.96
C LEU A 263 -5.25 17.62 -25.12
N GLU A 264 -6.48 18.13 -25.26
CA GLU A 264 -7.63 17.60 -24.50
C GLU A 264 -7.90 16.13 -24.81
N GLN A 265 -7.83 15.77 -26.10
CA GLN A 265 -8.01 14.39 -26.56
C GLN A 265 -6.91 13.46 -26.03
N ALA A 266 -5.64 13.91 -26.07
CA ALA A 266 -4.51 13.15 -25.56
C ALA A 266 -4.55 13.00 -24.03
N ALA A 267 -4.95 14.05 -23.30
CA ALA A 267 -4.97 14.06 -21.84
C ALA A 267 -6.16 13.30 -21.25
N GLY A 268 -7.32 13.29 -21.92
CA GLY A 268 -8.57 12.73 -21.39
C GLY A 268 -8.47 11.31 -20.79
N PRO A 269 -7.89 10.31 -21.48
CA PRO A 269 -7.68 8.97 -20.91
C PRO A 269 -6.78 8.97 -19.68
N VAL A 270 -5.70 9.76 -19.69
CA VAL A 270 -4.74 9.84 -18.59
C VAL A 270 -5.38 10.48 -17.36
N LEU A 271 -6.12 11.57 -17.54
CA LEU A 271 -6.77 12.29 -16.43
C LEU A 271 -7.92 11.48 -15.81
N ARG A 272 -8.66 10.69 -16.61
CA ARG A 272 -9.63 9.72 -16.06
C ARG A 272 -8.95 8.65 -15.19
N ARG A 273 -7.75 8.21 -15.56
CA ARG A 273 -6.96 7.27 -14.75
C ARG A 273 -6.52 7.91 -13.43
N VAL A 274 -6.18 9.20 -13.41
CA VAL A 274 -5.91 9.95 -12.17
C VAL A 274 -7.16 9.98 -11.26
N ALA A 275 -8.35 10.20 -11.83
CA ALA A 275 -9.60 10.18 -11.07
C ALA A 275 -9.90 8.79 -10.46
N GLN A 276 -9.65 7.72 -11.21
CA GLN A 276 -9.77 6.33 -10.72
C GLN A 276 -8.74 6.04 -9.61
N LEU A 277 -7.50 6.48 -9.78
CA LEU A 277 -6.46 6.37 -8.75
C LEU A 277 -6.86 7.11 -7.47
N THR A 278 -7.53 8.26 -7.61
CA THR A 278 -8.04 9.04 -6.48
C THR A 278 -9.10 8.25 -5.69
N GLN A 279 -10.11 7.70 -6.37
CA GLN A 279 -11.11 6.84 -5.72
C GLN A 279 -10.49 5.60 -5.05
N ALA A 280 -9.56 4.95 -5.76
CA ALA A 280 -8.88 3.76 -5.26
C ALA A 280 -8.08 4.06 -3.99
N THR A 281 -7.45 5.25 -3.92
CA THR A 281 -6.67 5.67 -2.74
C THR A 281 -7.58 5.98 -1.55
N ILE A 282 -8.71 6.66 -1.77
CA ILE A 282 -9.73 6.88 -0.73
C ILE A 282 -10.22 5.54 -0.17
N THR A 283 -10.53 4.59 -1.05
CA THR A 283 -10.96 3.25 -0.67
C THR A 283 -9.86 2.49 0.08
N ALA A 284 -8.60 2.63 -0.33
CA ALA A 284 -7.46 2.00 0.33
C ALA A 284 -7.20 2.56 1.73
N ALA A 285 -7.60 3.82 2.00
CA ALA A 285 -7.61 4.41 3.33
C ALA A 285 -8.80 3.97 4.19
N GLU A 286 -9.65 3.07 3.71
CA GLU A 286 -10.89 2.61 4.35
C GLU A 286 -11.89 3.76 4.61
N LEU A 287 -11.90 4.78 3.73
CA LEU A 287 -12.81 5.93 3.79
C LEU A 287 -13.78 5.93 2.61
N THR A 288 -14.86 6.69 2.75
CA THR A 288 -15.78 7.04 1.66
C THR A 288 -15.50 8.47 1.16
N VAL A 289 -16.03 8.80 -0.02
CA VAL A 289 -15.96 10.17 -0.57
C VAL A 289 -16.55 11.19 0.40
N ALA A 290 -17.60 10.83 1.14
CA ALA A 290 -18.27 11.73 2.10
C ALA A 290 -17.39 12.08 3.31
N ASP A 291 -16.38 11.28 3.62
CA ASP A 291 -15.45 11.53 4.73
C ASP A 291 -14.35 12.54 4.37
N ILE A 292 -14.19 12.84 3.07
CA ILE A 292 -13.11 13.70 2.57
C ILE A 292 -13.52 15.17 2.63
N ALA A 293 -12.79 15.96 3.41
CA ALA A 293 -12.99 17.39 3.55
C ALA A 293 -12.57 18.19 2.31
N GLY A 294 -11.62 17.66 1.52
CA GLY A 294 -11.18 18.30 0.28
C GLY A 294 -10.16 17.47 -0.49
N VAL A 295 -10.14 17.69 -1.81
CA VAL A 295 -9.13 17.14 -2.73
C VAL A 295 -8.29 18.29 -3.24
N TYR A 296 -6.97 18.22 -3.08
CA TYR A 296 -6.02 19.26 -3.46
C TYR A 296 -5.08 18.74 -4.53
N CYS A 297 -5.05 19.40 -5.69
CA CYS A 297 -4.22 19.01 -6.83
C CYS A 297 -2.92 19.82 -6.87
N VAL A 298 -1.80 19.12 -6.97
CA VAL A 298 -0.44 19.67 -7.07
C VAL A 298 0.32 18.97 -8.21
N GLY A 299 1.54 19.42 -8.50
CA GLY A 299 2.37 18.89 -9.58
C GLY A 299 2.20 19.66 -10.89
N GLY A 300 3.20 19.56 -11.77
CA GLY A 300 3.28 20.39 -13.00
C GLY A 300 2.12 20.19 -13.99
N SER A 301 1.46 19.03 -13.98
CA SER A 301 0.30 18.78 -14.86
C SER A 301 -1.03 19.15 -14.20
N ALA A 302 -1.04 19.59 -12.94
CA ALA A 302 -2.28 19.97 -12.24
C ALA A 302 -2.93 21.25 -12.77
N HIS A 303 -2.19 22.06 -13.53
CA HIS A 303 -2.72 23.24 -14.21
C HIS A 303 -3.67 22.91 -15.37
N LEU A 304 -3.69 21.66 -15.87
CA LEU A 304 -4.57 21.27 -16.97
C LEU A 304 -6.04 21.39 -16.52
N PRO A 305 -6.87 22.25 -17.17
CA PRO A 305 -8.24 22.50 -16.72
C PRO A 305 -9.11 21.25 -16.63
N GLN A 306 -8.86 20.27 -17.51
CA GLN A 306 -9.60 19.01 -17.57
C GLN A 306 -9.33 18.10 -16.36
N LEU A 307 -8.24 18.28 -15.62
CA LEU A 307 -7.93 17.46 -14.44
C LEU A 307 -9.03 17.61 -13.39
N ALA A 308 -9.40 18.86 -13.10
CA ALA A 308 -10.41 19.16 -12.10
C ALA A 308 -11.76 18.55 -12.49
N GLN A 309 -12.12 18.63 -13.78
CA GLN A 309 -13.35 18.04 -14.32
C GLN A 309 -13.32 16.51 -14.22
N ALA A 310 -12.20 15.86 -14.56
CA ALA A 310 -12.07 14.41 -14.50
C ALA A 310 -12.18 13.89 -13.05
N ILE A 311 -11.51 14.55 -12.10
CA ILE A 311 -11.60 14.19 -10.68
C ILE A 311 -13.01 14.44 -10.14
N ALA A 312 -13.65 15.56 -10.49
CA ALA A 312 -15.02 15.84 -10.06
C ALA A 312 -16.02 14.82 -10.64
N ALA A 313 -15.90 14.48 -11.92
CA ALA A 313 -16.75 13.48 -12.55
C ALA A 313 -16.53 12.07 -11.99
N GLY A 314 -15.28 11.74 -11.62
CA GLY A 314 -14.97 10.46 -10.97
C GLY A 314 -15.43 10.43 -9.52
N THR A 315 -14.93 11.34 -8.69
CA THR A 315 -15.10 11.27 -7.23
C THR A 315 -16.38 11.92 -6.72
N GLY A 316 -16.99 12.84 -7.47
CA GLY A 316 -18.08 13.71 -6.99
C GLY A 316 -17.60 14.89 -6.15
N ILE A 317 -16.29 15.01 -5.87
CA ILE A 317 -15.71 16.14 -5.13
C ILE A 317 -15.06 17.09 -6.13
N THR A 318 -15.36 18.38 -6.03
CA THR A 318 -14.65 19.39 -6.81
C THR A 318 -13.25 19.60 -6.21
N PRO A 319 -12.17 19.25 -6.93
CA PRO A 319 -10.84 19.45 -6.40
C PRO A 319 -10.41 20.91 -6.46
N VAL A 320 -9.51 21.29 -5.57
CA VAL A 320 -8.86 22.60 -5.54
C VAL A 320 -7.45 22.45 -6.10
N VAL A 321 -7.16 23.14 -7.21
CA VAL A 321 -5.78 23.27 -7.69
C VAL A 321 -5.06 24.28 -6.80
N VAL A 322 -3.98 23.85 -6.16
CA VAL A 322 -3.21 24.71 -5.25
C VAL A 322 -2.53 25.82 -6.06
N PRO A 323 -2.43 27.06 -5.53
CA PRO A 323 -1.63 28.11 -6.17
C PRO A 323 -0.19 27.65 -6.37
N ASP A 324 0.37 27.91 -7.55
CA ASP A 324 1.68 27.39 -7.97
C ASP A 324 1.88 25.89 -7.64
N PRO A 325 1.05 25.00 -8.21
CA PRO A 325 1.02 23.58 -7.88
C PRO A 325 2.34 22.88 -8.17
N ALA A 326 3.17 23.40 -9.09
CA ALA A 326 4.50 22.87 -9.38
C ALA A 326 5.50 23.10 -8.23
N SER A 327 5.37 24.21 -7.50
CA SER A 327 6.27 24.57 -6.39
C SER A 327 5.67 24.33 -5.00
N ALA A 328 4.37 24.01 -4.90
CA ALA A 328 3.66 23.87 -3.62
C ALA A 328 4.36 22.94 -2.62
N ALA A 329 4.97 21.83 -3.10
CA ALA A 329 5.66 20.90 -2.23
C ALA A 329 6.99 21.46 -1.69
N VAL A 330 7.78 22.16 -2.51
CA VAL A 330 9.04 22.79 -2.07
C VAL A 330 8.79 24.00 -1.18
N LEU A 331 7.76 24.80 -1.47
CA LEU A 331 7.31 25.90 -0.63
C LEU A 331 6.84 25.39 0.73
N GLY A 332 6.02 24.34 0.75
CA GLY A 332 5.61 23.70 2.00
C GLY A 332 6.77 23.11 2.80
N ALA A 333 7.80 22.56 2.14
CA ALA A 333 9.00 22.10 2.81
C ALA A 333 9.82 23.26 3.40
N ALA A 334 9.82 24.43 2.75
CA ALA A 334 10.46 25.64 3.26
C ALA A 334 9.72 26.19 4.49
N ASP A 335 8.39 26.27 4.40
CA ASP A 335 7.47 26.81 5.41
C ASP A 335 7.33 25.94 6.66
N ALA A 336 7.62 24.64 6.56
CA ALA A 336 7.44 23.70 7.66
C ALA A 336 8.40 23.96 8.85
N GLY A 337 8.36 25.11 9.51
CA GLY A 337 9.27 25.42 10.61
C GLY A 337 8.94 26.66 11.44
N ALA A 338 7.87 26.56 12.25
CA ALA A 338 7.86 27.03 13.64
C ALA A 338 7.42 25.92 14.62
N THR A 339 6.66 24.92 14.17
CA THR A 339 6.37 23.72 14.95
C THR A 339 7.51 22.72 14.82
N ASP A 340 8.53 22.96 15.63
CA ASP A 340 9.52 21.98 16.00
C ASP A 340 8.83 20.78 16.64
N HIS A 341 8.84 19.65 15.94
CA HIS A 341 8.96 18.39 16.63
C HIS A 341 10.36 17.93 16.30
N GLY A 342 11.18 17.89 17.35
CA GLY A 342 12.49 17.27 17.32
C GLY A 342 12.40 15.83 16.83
N ALA A 343 13.50 15.12 16.93
CA ALA A 343 13.51 13.67 16.84
C ALA A 343 12.54 13.07 17.88
N VAL A 344 11.25 13.05 17.57
CA VAL A 344 10.40 11.95 17.96
C VAL A 344 10.97 10.84 17.11
N ASP A 345 11.85 10.06 17.73
CA ASP A 345 12.04 8.67 17.34
C ASP A 345 10.62 8.11 17.31
N ARG A 346 9.99 8.20 16.14
CA ARG A 346 8.63 7.72 15.94
C ARG A 346 8.82 6.22 16.05
N VAL A 347 8.62 5.71 17.26
CA VAL A 347 8.03 4.40 17.41
C VAL A 347 6.70 4.53 16.70
N GLU A 348 6.75 4.19 15.41
CA GLU A 348 5.60 3.89 14.60
C GLU A 348 4.97 2.66 15.25
N VAL A 349 4.25 2.90 16.34
CA VAL A 349 3.19 2.00 16.77
C VAL A 349 2.17 2.16 15.66
N GLU A 350 2.31 1.30 14.65
CA GLU A 350 1.29 1.05 13.66
C GLU A 350 0.03 0.69 14.46
N VAL A 351 -0.80 1.70 14.77
CA VAL A 351 -2.09 1.47 15.40
C VAL A 351 -2.81 0.56 14.44
N PRO A 352 -3.19 -0.67 14.84
CA PRO A 352 -3.82 -1.58 13.92
C PRO A 352 -5.04 -0.86 13.32
N PRO A 353 -5.14 -0.72 11.98
CA PRO A 353 -6.35 -0.18 11.35
C PRO A 353 -7.55 -0.90 11.95
N VAL A 354 -8.67 -0.22 12.15
CA VAL A 354 -9.83 -0.73 12.93
C VAL A 354 -10.18 -2.17 12.54
N ARG A 355 -10.06 -2.51 11.25
CA ARG A 355 -10.22 -3.85 10.71
C ARG A 355 -9.31 -4.94 11.32
N ARG A 356 -8.06 -4.63 11.68
CA ARG A 356 -7.12 -5.54 12.37
C ARG A 356 -7.51 -5.75 13.83
N ALA A 357 -7.87 -4.68 14.56
CA ALA A 357 -8.38 -4.81 15.92
C ALA A 357 -9.65 -5.67 15.93
N VAL A 358 -10.53 -5.46 14.95
CA VAL A 358 -11.73 -6.28 14.73
C VAL A 358 -11.37 -7.74 14.40
N ALA A 359 -10.39 -8.01 13.53
CA ALA A 359 -10.00 -9.39 13.22
C ALA A 359 -9.41 -10.14 14.44
N VAL A 360 -8.54 -9.48 15.21
CA VAL A 360 -7.99 -10.03 16.47
C VAL A 360 -9.11 -10.27 17.48
N ALA A 361 -10.00 -9.28 17.65
CA ALA A 361 -11.13 -9.38 18.57
C ALA A 361 -12.09 -10.51 18.17
N ILE A 362 -12.49 -10.60 16.89
CA ILE A 362 -13.40 -11.65 16.41
C ILE A 362 -12.84 -13.03 16.70
N SER A 363 -11.59 -13.32 16.30
CA SER A 363 -10.98 -14.63 16.54
C SER A 363 -10.76 -14.90 18.04
N GLY A 364 -10.38 -13.89 18.82
CA GLY A 364 -10.22 -14.01 20.27
C GLY A 364 -11.53 -14.31 21.00
N PHE A 365 -12.58 -13.53 20.74
CA PHE A 365 -13.91 -13.76 21.31
C PHE A 365 -14.51 -15.08 20.83
N ALA A 366 -14.33 -15.44 19.56
CA ALA A 366 -14.74 -16.75 19.04
C ALA A 366 -14.06 -17.90 19.79
N SER A 367 -12.76 -17.80 20.03
CA SER A 367 -12.01 -18.81 20.80
C SER A 367 -12.56 -18.95 22.22
N LEU A 368 -12.75 -17.82 22.92
CA LEU A 368 -13.25 -17.80 24.29
C LEU A 368 -14.70 -18.31 24.39
N ALA A 369 -15.56 -17.96 23.43
CA ALA A 369 -16.94 -18.42 23.40
C ALA A 369 -17.02 -19.95 23.20
N LEU A 370 -16.24 -20.49 22.26
CA LEU A 370 -16.22 -21.94 21.99
C LEU A 370 -15.64 -22.73 23.17
N ILE A 371 -14.54 -22.29 23.79
CA ILE A 371 -14.01 -23.02 24.94
C ILE A 371 -14.96 -22.94 26.14
N TRP A 372 -15.60 -21.78 26.36
CA TRP A 372 -16.61 -21.63 27.41
C TRP A 372 -17.80 -22.57 27.19
N GLN A 373 -18.39 -22.55 25.98
CA GLN A 373 -19.52 -23.40 25.64
C GLN A 373 -19.14 -24.88 25.75
N CYS A 374 -17.99 -25.27 25.21
CA CYS A 374 -17.46 -26.63 25.28
C CYS A 374 -17.33 -27.16 26.73
N LEU A 375 -16.82 -26.33 27.65
CA LEU A 375 -16.67 -26.73 29.06
C LEU A 375 -18.00 -26.80 29.81
N MET A 376 -18.91 -25.86 29.54
CA MET A 376 -20.22 -25.77 30.22
C MET A 376 -21.22 -26.85 29.76
N THR A 377 -21.04 -27.38 28.56
CA THR A 377 -21.93 -28.37 27.95
C THR A 377 -21.38 -29.80 28.00
N ALA A 378 -20.23 -30.00 28.66
CA ALA A 378 -19.61 -31.31 28.80
C ALA A 378 -20.37 -32.16 29.84
N GLU A 379 -20.64 -33.42 29.51
CA GLU A 379 -21.30 -34.35 30.41
C GLU A 379 -20.28 -35.21 31.15
N GLN A 380 -20.42 -35.30 32.47
CA GLN A 380 -19.59 -36.17 33.31
C GLN A 380 -20.34 -37.46 33.61
N HIS A 381 -19.74 -38.58 33.23
CA HIS A 381 -20.29 -39.90 33.48
C HIS A 381 -19.43 -40.64 34.52
N SER A 382 -20.11 -41.31 35.45
CA SER A 382 -19.46 -42.18 36.44
C SER A 382 -20.13 -43.56 36.47
N THR A 383 -19.40 -44.65 36.23
CA THR A 383 -19.87 -45.99 36.61
C THR A 383 -19.37 -46.36 37.99
N LEU A 384 -20.32 -46.68 38.87
CA LEU A 384 -20.08 -47.20 40.23
C LEU A 384 -19.17 -46.31 41.09
N ASN A 385 -19.02 -45.02 40.76
CA ASN A 385 -18.12 -44.08 41.42
C ASN A 385 -16.62 -44.46 41.36
N VAL A 386 -16.24 -45.36 40.43
CA VAL A 386 -14.87 -45.87 40.25
C VAL A 386 -14.28 -45.47 38.89
N TYR A 387 -15.11 -45.39 37.85
CA TYR A 387 -14.69 -44.99 36.50
C TYR A 387 -15.37 -43.69 36.11
N PHE A 388 -14.58 -42.62 35.97
CA PHE A 388 -15.05 -41.32 35.49
C PHE A 388 -14.58 -41.10 34.05
N TRP A 389 -15.49 -40.73 33.15
CA TRP A 389 -15.15 -40.18 31.84
C TRP A 389 -16.01 -38.96 31.54
N VAL A 390 -15.56 -38.17 30.56
CA VAL A 390 -16.18 -36.91 30.16
C VAL A 390 -16.48 -36.98 28.69
N ASP A 391 -17.73 -36.71 28.35
CA ASP A 391 -18.16 -36.55 26.96
C ASP A 391 -18.06 -35.07 26.62
N LEU A 392 -16.95 -34.74 25.96
CA LEU A 392 -16.60 -33.41 25.49
C LEU A 392 -16.77 -33.36 23.98
N ASN A 393 -17.29 -32.24 23.46
CA ASN A 393 -17.20 -31.97 22.03
C ASN A 393 -15.76 -31.65 21.62
N TRP A 394 -15.03 -32.69 21.19
CA TRP A 394 -13.64 -32.57 20.74
C TRP A 394 -13.46 -31.66 19.53
N GLY A 395 -14.48 -31.54 18.68
CA GLY A 395 -14.48 -30.62 17.54
C GLY A 395 -14.48 -29.16 17.97
N GLU A 396 -15.29 -28.84 18.97
CA GLU A 396 -15.44 -27.47 19.49
C GLU A 396 -14.18 -27.05 20.23
N PHE A 397 -13.64 -27.96 21.04
CA PHE A 397 -12.36 -27.79 21.72
C PHE A 397 -11.22 -27.53 20.73
N THR A 398 -11.17 -28.29 19.64
CA THR A 398 -10.20 -28.12 18.54
C THR A 398 -10.34 -26.75 17.88
N MET A 399 -11.56 -26.35 17.55
CA MET A 399 -11.82 -25.06 16.91
C MET A 399 -11.46 -23.90 17.83
N ALA A 400 -11.72 -24.01 19.13
CA ALA A 400 -11.30 -23.00 20.11
C ALA A 400 -9.77 -22.78 20.09
N ALA A 401 -8.98 -23.87 20.02
CA ALA A 401 -7.52 -23.80 19.89
C ALA A 401 -7.07 -23.18 18.55
N VAL A 402 -7.72 -23.54 17.44
CA VAL A 402 -7.44 -22.93 16.12
C VAL A 402 -7.71 -21.42 16.14
N MET A 403 -8.84 -20.99 16.72
CA MET A 403 -9.19 -19.57 16.83
C MET A 403 -8.22 -18.79 17.72
N ALA A 404 -7.75 -19.38 18.82
CA ALA A 404 -6.72 -18.78 19.67
C ALA A 404 -5.42 -18.53 18.89
N LEU A 405 -4.96 -19.52 18.13
CA LEU A 405 -3.77 -19.38 17.29
C LEU A 405 -3.97 -18.32 16.21
N LEU A 406 -5.13 -18.29 15.54
CA LEU A 406 -5.44 -17.27 14.53
C LEU A 406 -5.50 -15.85 15.11
N ALA A 407 -6.06 -15.68 16.32
CA ALA A 407 -6.08 -14.40 17.02
C ALA A 407 -4.66 -13.90 17.31
N CYS A 408 -3.79 -14.80 17.79
CA CYS A 408 -2.39 -14.47 18.05
C CYS A 408 -1.64 -14.12 16.76
N LEU A 409 -1.84 -14.89 15.68
CA LEU A 409 -1.23 -14.64 14.38
C LEU A 409 -1.68 -13.30 13.77
N ALA A 410 -2.97 -12.95 13.92
CA ALA A 410 -3.49 -11.65 13.50
C ALA A 410 -2.86 -10.48 14.31
N ALA A 411 -2.47 -10.72 15.56
CA ALA A 411 -1.73 -9.78 16.40
C ALA A 411 -0.20 -9.80 16.15
N GLY A 412 0.30 -10.69 15.29
CA GLY A 412 1.73 -10.95 15.11
C GLY A 412 2.54 -9.72 14.71
N THR A 413 2.04 -8.86 13.81
CA THR A 413 2.78 -7.62 13.43
C THR A 413 2.90 -6.63 14.58
N VAL A 414 1.88 -6.54 15.44
CA VAL A 414 1.86 -5.67 16.63
C VAL A 414 2.80 -6.22 17.70
N LEU A 415 2.78 -7.54 17.94
CA LEU A 415 3.74 -8.21 18.82
C LEU A 415 5.18 -7.99 18.34
N GLY A 416 5.41 -8.12 17.04
CA GLY A 416 6.72 -7.89 16.41
C GLY A 416 7.23 -6.48 16.58
N SER A 417 6.37 -5.46 16.41
CA SER A 417 6.75 -4.06 16.61
C SER A 417 7.04 -3.75 18.09
N LEU A 418 6.24 -4.25 19.02
CA LEU A 418 6.46 -4.08 20.46
C LEU A 418 7.76 -4.74 20.95
N ILE A 419 8.06 -5.95 20.47
CA ILE A 419 9.27 -6.69 20.85
C ILE A 419 10.51 -6.03 20.24
N ALA A 420 10.42 -5.60 18.98
CA ALA A 420 11.52 -4.91 18.32
C ALA A 420 11.84 -3.55 18.94
N ALA A 421 10.83 -2.83 19.45
CA ALA A 421 11.03 -1.57 20.16
C ALA A 421 11.87 -1.73 21.45
N ARG A 422 11.90 -2.93 22.03
CA ARG A 422 12.65 -3.24 23.27
C ARG A 422 13.94 -4.01 23.01
N SER A 423 14.24 -4.39 21.77
CA SER A 423 15.37 -5.25 21.44
C SER A 423 16.66 -4.44 21.15
N PRO A 424 17.80 -4.79 21.77
CA PRO A 424 19.08 -4.12 21.54
C PRO A 424 19.81 -4.58 20.26
N THR A 425 19.35 -5.64 19.59
CA THR A 425 20.00 -6.26 18.42
C THR A 425 19.61 -5.58 17.10
N PRO A 426 20.57 -5.06 16.29
CA PRO A 426 20.28 -4.30 15.07
C PRO A 426 19.43 -5.05 14.03
N GLY A 427 19.61 -6.36 13.88
CA GLY A 427 18.86 -7.18 12.90
C GLY A 427 17.35 -7.26 13.16
N THR A 428 16.92 -7.08 14.41
CA THR A 428 15.51 -7.12 14.83
C THR A 428 14.73 -5.86 14.46
N ARG A 429 15.44 -4.78 14.10
CA ARG A 429 14.84 -3.49 13.70
C ARG A 429 14.54 -3.41 12.20
N THR A 430 15.00 -4.39 11.43
CA THR A 430 14.62 -4.50 10.00
C THR A 430 13.16 -4.92 9.88
N GLU A 431 12.47 -4.51 8.81
CA GLU A 431 11.04 -4.83 8.61
C GLU A 431 10.77 -6.36 8.62
N GLY A 432 11.60 -7.13 7.92
CA GLY A 432 11.53 -8.60 7.95
C GLY A 432 11.86 -9.21 9.32
N GLY A 433 12.77 -8.60 10.08
CA GLY A 433 13.10 -9.00 11.46
C GLY A 433 11.94 -8.78 12.42
N ARG A 434 11.30 -7.60 12.37
CA ARG A 434 10.10 -7.27 13.18
C ARG A 434 8.98 -8.28 12.95
N VAL A 435 8.66 -8.54 11.68
CA VAL A 435 7.59 -9.47 11.31
C VAL A 435 7.93 -10.91 11.70
N SER A 436 9.17 -11.35 11.49
CA SER A 436 9.60 -12.70 11.85
C SER A 436 9.44 -12.96 13.36
N ILE A 437 9.94 -12.04 14.19
CA ILE A 437 9.81 -12.12 15.65
C ILE A 437 8.34 -12.08 16.06
N GLY A 438 7.55 -11.22 15.42
CA GLY A 438 6.11 -11.14 15.63
C GLY A 438 5.37 -12.43 15.36
N ILE A 439 5.68 -13.11 14.24
CA ILE A 439 5.10 -14.41 13.90
C ILE A 439 5.53 -15.49 14.90
N LEU A 440 6.81 -15.54 15.27
CA LEU A 440 7.31 -16.51 16.25
C LEU A 440 6.66 -16.33 17.63
N ALA A 441 6.55 -15.07 18.09
CA ALA A 441 5.87 -14.74 19.34
C ALA A 441 4.38 -15.12 19.28
N ALA A 442 3.71 -14.85 18.17
CA ALA A 442 2.31 -15.21 17.96
C ALA A 442 2.08 -16.71 17.96
N VAL A 443 2.92 -17.49 17.27
CA VAL A 443 2.83 -18.96 17.27
C VAL A 443 3.05 -19.50 18.68
N SER A 444 4.08 -19.02 19.38
CA SER A 444 4.37 -19.43 20.76
C SER A 444 3.24 -19.10 21.73
N LEU A 445 2.65 -17.90 21.61
CA LEU A 445 1.55 -17.47 22.48
C LEU A 445 0.27 -18.28 22.18
N GLY A 446 -0.05 -18.48 20.90
CA GLY A 446 -1.22 -19.25 20.48
C GLY A 446 -1.16 -20.72 20.90
N THR A 447 0.01 -21.36 20.77
CA THR A 447 0.20 -22.75 21.24
C THR A 447 0.18 -22.84 22.77
N ALA A 448 0.69 -21.83 23.48
CA ALA A 448 0.60 -21.77 24.94
C ALA A 448 -0.86 -21.62 25.42
N ILE A 449 -1.66 -20.78 24.77
CA ILE A 449 -3.10 -20.63 25.08
C ILE A 449 -3.85 -21.95 24.81
N ALA A 450 -3.58 -22.62 23.69
CA ALA A 450 -4.16 -23.93 23.40
C ALA A 450 -3.77 -24.99 24.45
N GLY A 451 -2.50 -25.01 24.88
CA GLY A 451 -2.06 -25.86 25.98
C GLY A 451 -2.73 -25.51 27.31
N LEU A 452 -2.95 -24.22 27.58
CA LEU A 452 -3.68 -23.76 28.77
C LEU A 452 -5.12 -24.25 28.77
N TYR A 453 -5.83 -24.23 27.62
CA TYR A 453 -7.16 -24.81 27.51
C TYR A 453 -7.17 -26.30 27.89
N ALA A 454 -6.15 -27.06 27.48
CA ALA A 454 -6.03 -28.47 27.86
C ALA A 454 -5.79 -28.66 29.37
N VAL A 455 -4.94 -27.83 29.98
CA VAL A 455 -4.70 -27.87 31.43
C VAL A 455 -5.96 -27.48 32.21
N VAL A 456 -6.65 -26.41 31.80
CA VAL A 456 -7.89 -25.95 32.45
C VAL A 456 -8.96 -27.03 32.35
N ALA A 457 -9.18 -27.64 31.18
CA ALA A 457 -10.13 -28.73 31.03
C ALA A 457 -9.75 -29.94 31.91
N SER A 458 -8.47 -30.33 31.91
CA SER A 458 -7.96 -31.42 32.75
C SER A 458 -8.23 -31.18 34.24
N GLN A 459 -7.98 -29.97 34.74
CA GLN A 459 -8.24 -29.62 36.15
C GLN A 459 -9.74 -29.53 36.44
N TYR A 460 -10.51 -28.91 35.54
CA TYR A 460 -11.95 -28.75 35.71
C TYR A 460 -12.69 -30.08 35.80
N PHE A 461 -12.27 -31.07 35.00
CA PHE A 461 -12.88 -32.41 34.98
C PHE A 461 -12.17 -33.45 35.86
N GLY A 462 -11.03 -33.12 36.47
CA GLY A 462 -10.22 -34.08 37.24
C GLY A 462 -9.67 -35.24 36.39
N GLN A 463 -9.44 -35.02 35.10
CA GLN A 463 -9.04 -36.04 34.12
C GLN A 463 -7.58 -35.86 33.66
N PRO A 464 -6.88 -36.91 33.19
CA PRO A 464 -5.52 -36.80 32.68
C PRO A 464 -5.41 -35.81 31.51
N VAL A 465 -4.42 -34.91 31.56
CA VAL A 465 -4.23 -33.85 30.56
C VAL A 465 -3.92 -34.37 29.15
N GLY A 466 -3.39 -35.59 29.01
CA GLY A 466 -2.85 -36.11 27.75
C GLY A 466 -3.82 -36.05 26.57
N ARG A 467 -5.08 -36.46 26.76
CA ARG A 467 -6.09 -36.42 25.70
C ARG A 467 -6.45 -34.98 25.31
N PHE A 468 -6.69 -34.11 26.29
CA PHE A 468 -6.96 -32.69 26.02
C PHE A 468 -5.79 -32.03 25.29
N LEU A 469 -4.56 -32.34 25.69
CA LEU A 469 -3.36 -31.81 25.05
C LEU A 469 -3.24 -32.27 23.59
N SER A 470 -3.53 -33.54 23.30
CA SER A 470 -3.51 -34.05 21.93
C SER A 470 -4.52 -33.33 21.02
N TRP A 471 -5.75 -33.12 21.50
CA TRP A 471 -6.79 -32.44 20.74
C TRP A 471 -6.59 -30.91 20.65
N ALA A 472 -5.90 -30.31 21.61
CA ALA A 472 -5.49 -28.91 21.53
C ALA A 472 -4.36 -28.68 20.52
N LEU A 473 -3.34 -29.54 20.51
CA LEU A 473 -2.07 -29.26 19.83
C LEU A 473 -1.93 -29.92 18.44
N TRP A 474 -2.39 -31.15 18.24
CA TRP A 474 -2.23 -31.83 16.94
C TRP A 474 -2.91 -31.07 15.79
N PRO A 475 -4.17 -30.58 15.93
CA PRO A 475 -4.85 -29.90 14.84
C PRO A 475 -4.22 -28.55 14.45
N ILE A 476 -3.61 -27.84 15.41
CA ILE A 476 -2.99 -26.53 15.15
C ILE A 476 -1.54 -26.65 14.64
N THR A 477 -0.91 -27.81 14.83
CA THR A 477 0.49 -28.08 14.43
C THR A 477 0.77 -27.72 12.96
N PRO A 478 -0.01 -28.14 11.94
CA PRO A 478 0.28 -27.78 10.55
C PRO A 478 0.19 -26.26 10.30
N ILE A 479 -0.70 -25.55 11.00
CA ILE A 479 -0.83 -24.09 10.94
C ILE A 479 0.44 -23.44 11.53
N ALA A 480 0.87 -23.91 12.70
CA ALA A 480 2.07 -23.41 13.38
C ALA A 480 3.34 -23.64 12.55
N VAL A 481 3.51 -24.82 11.95
CA VAL A 481 4.65 -25.15 11.07
C VAL A 481 4.68 -24.23 9.85
N ALA A 482 3.53 -24.01 9.21
CA ALA A 482 3.44 -23.08 8.08
C ALA A 482 3.83 -21.65 8.49
N ALA A 483 3.32 -21.17 9.64
CA ALA A 483 3.64 -19.87 10.23
C ALA A 483 5.14 -19.70 10.52
N VAL A 484 5.79 -20.71 11.12
CA VAL A 484 7.24 -20.70 11.36
C VAL A 484 8.02 -20.71 10.04
N GLY A 485 7.57 -21.47 9.03
CA GLY A 485 8.16 -21.42 7.68
C GLY A 485 8.13 -20.00 7.11
N MET A 486 7.03 -19.28 7.28
CA MET A 486 6.92 -17.86 6.88
C MET A 486 7.83 -16.94 7.67
N SER A 487 8.00 -17.15 8.99
CA SER A 487 8.90 -16.31 9.80
C SER A 487 10.35 -16.44 9.37
N VAL A 488 10.79 -17.63 8.97
CA VAL A 488 12.14 -17.87 8.43
C VAL A 488 12.33 -17.15 7.09
N VAL A 489 11.32 -17.19 6.21
CA VAL A 489 11.38 -16.46 4.93
C VAL A 489 11.40 -14.94 5.16
N ALA A 490 10.61 -14.44 6.12
CA ALA A 490 10.60 -13.03 6.51
C ALA A 490 11.97 -12.57 7.06
N ALA A 491 12.59 -13.38 7.92
CA ALA A 491 13.90 -13.08 8.50
C ALA A 491 15.01 -13.00 7.44
N ARG A 492 14.92 -13.82 6.38
CA ARG A 492 15.91 -13.84 5.28
C ARG A 492 15.73 -12.70 4.28
N GLN A 493 14.74 -11.81 4.46
CA GLN A 493 14.48 -10.63 3.61
C GLN A 493 14.33 -10.93 2.11
N TRP A 494 13.86 -12.13 1.75
CA TRP A 494 13.86 -12.56 0.34
C TRP A 494 12.89 -11.79 -0.57
N ARG A 495 11.81 -11.19 -0.03
CA ARG A 495 10.82 -10.33 -0.74
C ARG A 495 9.76 -9.80 0.24
N VAL A 496 9.22 -8.60 0.01
CA VAL A 496 8.00 -8.11 0.69
C VAL A 496 6.78 -8.63 -0.07
N PRO A 497 5.80 -9.30 0.58
CA PRO A 497 4.63 -9.82 -0.11
C PRO A 497 3.72 -8.70 -0.63
N HIS A 498 3.06 -8.94 -1.76
CA HIS A 498 2.09 -8.00 -2.34
C HIS A 498 0.96 -7.69 -1.35
N GLY A 499 0.72 -6.40 -1.09
CA GLY A 499 -0.21 -5.92 -0.05
C GLY A 499 0.36 -5.90 1.38
N GLY A 500 1.65 -6.19 1.57
CA GLY A 500 2.34 -6.11 2.85
C GLY A 500 2.17 -7.34 3.75
N TRP A 501 3.02 -7.41 4.78
CA TRP A 501 2.99 -8.47 5.80
C TRP A 501 1.69 -8.51 6.60
N SER A 502 1.08 -7.34 6.79
CA SER A 502 -0.21 -7.19 7.46
C SER A 502 -1.34 -7.86 6.69
N ALA A 503 -1.41 -7.67 5.37
CA ALA A 503 -2.41 -8.34 4.56
C ALA A 503 -2.21 -9.86 4.62
N LEU A 504 -0.96 -10.34 4.63
CA LEU A 504 -0.65 -11.77 4.67
C LEU A 504 -1.04 -12.44 6.00
N LEU A 505 -0.96 -11.74 7.13
CA LEU A 505 -1.30 -12.26 8.46
C LEU A 505 -2.78 -12.10 8.85
N ALA A 506 -3.58 -11.37 8.05
CA ALA A 506 -5.00 -11.16 8.32
C ALA A 506 -5.80 -12.46 8.19
N ALA A 507 -6.45 -12.88 9.29
CA ALA A 507 -7.31 -14.06 9.34
C ALA A 507 -8.56 -13.93 8.43
N PRO A 508 -9.10 -15.04 7.90
CA PRO A 508 -10.32 -15.03 7.11
C PRO A 508 -11.54 -14.82 8.02
N THR A 509 -11.82 -13.57 8.42
CA THR A 509 -12.85 -13.22 9.41
C THR A 509 -14.23 -13.77 9.06
N GLY A 510 -14.63 -13.75 7.79
CA GLY A 510 -15.91 -14.33 7.35
C GLY A 510 -15.99 -15.85 7.57
N SER A 511 -14.88 -16.58 7.40
CA SER A 511 -14.79 -18.01 7.70
C SER A 511 -14.83 -18.26 9.21
N VAL A 512 -14.12 -17.45 9.99
CA VAL A 512 -14.11 -17.56 11.46
C VAL A 512 -15.51 -17.38 12.02
N VAL A 513 -16.23 -16.32 11.64
CA VAL A 513 -17.58 -16.05 12.14
C VAL A 513 -18.55 -17.17 11.78
N THR A 514 -18.55 -17.58 10.51
CA THR A 514 -19.47 -18.65 10.04
C THR A 514 -19.17 -19.99 10.69
N ALA A 515 -17.90 -20.36 10.84
CA ALA A 515 -17.52 -21.61 11.48
C ALA A 515 -17.81 -21.61 12.99
N THR A 516 -17.57 -20.50 13.69
CA THR A 516 -17.88 -20.37 15.13
C THR A 516 -19.37 -20.43 15.38
N LEU A 517 -20.19 -19.68 14.63
CA LEU A 517 -21.65 -19.75 14.75
C LEU A 517 -22.17 -21.15 14.40
N GLY A 518 -21.61 -21.75 13.36
CA GLY A 518 -21.97 -23.10 12.94
C GLY A 518 -21.68 -24.13 14.02
N MET A 519 -20.49 -24.08 14.63
CA MET A 519 -20.12 -24.99 15.71
C MET A 519 -20.95 -24.78 16.98
N GLY A 520 -21.22 -23.52 17.35
CA GLY A 520 -22.07 -23.22 18.50
C GLY A 520 -23.51 -23.73 18.35
N LEU A 521 -24.07 -23.66 17.13
CA LEU A 521 -25.39 -24.24 16.81
C LEU A 521 -25.37 -25.77 16.82
N VAL A 522 -24.31 -26.39 16.29
CA VAL A 522 -24.13 -27.84 16.39
C VAL A 522 -24.11 -28.25 17.86
N GLN A 523 -23.31 -27.57 18.70
CA GLN A 523 -23.22 -27.91 20.12
C GLN A 523 -24.54 -27.69 20.86
N TYR A 524 -25.26 -26.60 20.55
CA TYR A 524 -26.60 -26.38 21.07
C TYR A 524 -27.54 -27.54 20.69
N SER A 525 -27.51 -28.01 19.45
CA SER A 525 -28.40 -29.09 19.01
C SER A 525 -28.14 -30.45 19.69
N LEU A 526 -26.89 -30.68 20.11
CA LEU A 526 -26.48 -31.92 20.75
C LEU A 526 -26.78 -31.92 22.25
N THR A 527 -26.82 -30.73 22.88
CA THR A 527 -26.90 -30.60 24.36
C THR A 527 -28.19 -29.97 24.87
N ALA A 528 -29.01 -29.36 24.01
CA ALA A 528 -30.29 -28.79 24.41
C ALA A 528 -31.27 -29.86 24.89
N GLU A 529 -32.00 -29.55 25.97
CA GLU A 529 -33.06 -30.42 26.48
C GLU A 529 -34.15 -30.65 25.41
N ARG A 530 -34.44 -31.92 25.14
CA ARG A 530 -35.37 -32.31 24.06
C ARG A 530 -36.82 -32.37 24.55
N TRP A 531 -37.46 -31.20 24.60
CA TRP A 531 -38.91 -31.07 24.85
C TRP A 531 -39.72 -31.31 23.56
N PRO A 532 -40.92 -31.91 23.62
CA PRO A 532 -41.73 -32.25 22.43
C PRO A 532 -41.91 -31.08 21.44
N ASP A 533 -42.13 -29.87 21.94
CA ASP A 533 -42.41 -28.68 21.13
C ASP A 533 -41.14 -28.03 20.54
N MET A 534 -39.95 -28.39 21.03
CA MET A 534 -38.67 -27.82 20.61
C MET A 534 -37.82 -28.76 19.74
N LEU A 535 -38.18 -30.05 19.66
CA LEU A 535 -37.44 -31.07 18.90
C LEU A 535 -37.11 -30.66 17.47
N LEU A 536 -38.11 -30.18 16.72
CA LEU A 536 -37.91 -29.74 15.34
C LEU A 536 -36.91 -28.57 15.26
N TRP A 537 -37.01 -27.60 16.16
CA TRP A 537 -36.14 -26.43 16.17
C TRP A 537 -34.69 -26.78 16.54
N ILE A 538 -34.51 -27.73 17.47
CA ILE A 538 -33.20 -28.24 17.89
C ILE A 538 -32.51 -28.97 16.73
N ASP A 539 -33.22 -29.88 16.04
CA ASP A 539 -32.67 -30.61 14.90
C ASP A 539 -32.35 -29.68 13.72
N VAL A 540 -33.23 -28.71 13.44
CA VAL A 540 -33.00 -27.69 12.41
C VAL A 540 -31.78 -26.84 12.76
N ALA A 541 -31.62 -26.43 14.03
CA ALA A 541 -30.44 -25.69 14.48
C ALA A 541 -29.15 -26.46 14.22
N GLY A 542 -29.11 -27.77 14.49
CA GLY A 542 -27.95 -28.62 14.22
C GLY A 542 -27.61 -28.68 12.73
N ARG A 543 -28.62 -28.85 11.85
CA ARG A 543 -28.41 -28.86 10.39
C ARG A 543 -27.95 -27.51 9.87
N VAL A 544 -28.53 -26.41 10.35
CA VAL A 544 -28.09 -25.04 10.02
C VAL A 544 -26.65 -24.81 10.49
N GLY A 545 -26.30 -25.30 11.68
CA GLY A 545 -24.94 -25.26 12.20
C GLY A 545 -23.93 -25.96 11.27
N GLY A 546 -24.27 -27.17 10.83
CA GLY A 546 -23.47 -27.92 9.86
C GLY A 546 -23.36 -27.21 8.49
N LEU A 547 -24.44 -26.60 7.99
CA LEU A 547 -24.40 -25.80 6.74
C LEU A 547 -23.40 -24.64 6.87
N LEU A 548 -23.47 -23.89 7.98
CA LEU A 548 -22.57 -22.76 8.23
C LEU A 548 -21.11 -23.17 8.34
N LEU A 549 -20.82 -24.33 8.94
CA LEU A 549 -19.48 -24.89 9.00
C LEU A 549 -18.93 -25.24 7.60
N GLY A 550 -19.74 -25.88 6.74
CA GLY A 550 -19.35 -26.16 5.37
C GLY A 550 -19.09 -24.89 4.56
N VAL A 551 -19.96 -23.87 4.70
CA VAL A 551 -19.73 -22.54 4.11
C VAL A 551 -18.43 -21.92 4.64
N GLY A 552 -18.18 -22.00 5.94
CA GLY A 552 -16.97 -21.49 6.59
C GLY A 552 -15.70 -22.12 6.05
N VAL A 553 -15.70 -23.44 5.80
CA VAL A 553 -14.58 -24.16 5.17
C VAL A 553 -14.33 -23.65 3.75
N VAL A 554 -15.37 -23.51 2.92
CA VAL A 554 -15.21 -22.97 1.56
C VAL A 554 -14.75 -21.51 1.57
N MET A 555 -15.24 -20.70 2.51
CA MET A 555 -14.79 -19.32 2.69
C MET A 555 -13.31 -19.21 3.05
N ALA A 556 -12.78 -20.18 3.80
CA ALA A 556 -11.34 -20.26 4.05
C ALA A 556 -10.57 -20.61 2.78
N LEU A 557 -10.99 -21.63 2.03
CA LEU A 557 -10.20 -22.21 0.94
C LEU A 557 -10.30 -21.45 -0.39
N VAL A 558 -11.46 -20.88 -0.70
CA VAL A 558 -11.78 -20.37 -2.04
C VAL A 558 -11.93 -18.85 -2.01
N ALA A 559 -11.04 -18.15 -2.71
CA ALA A 559 -11.07 -16.68 -2.81
C ALA A 559 -12.09 -16.13 -3.83
N PRO A 560 -12.21 -16.67 -5.07
CA PRO A 560 -13.12 -16.10 -6.06
C PRO A 560 -14.59 -16.38 -5.70
N LEU A 561 -15.44 -15.34 -5.76
CA LEU A 561 -16.84 -15.43 -5.35
C LEU A 561 -17.62 -16.50 -6.12
N MET A 562 -17.41 -16.61 -7.42
CA MET A 562 -18.10 -17.59 -8.28
C MET A 562 -17.83 -19.04 -7.84
N PHE A 563 -16.56 -19.40 -7.64
CA PHE A 563 -16.21 -20.75 -7.19
C PHE A 563 -16.66 -21.02 -5.75
N ARG A 564 -16.65 -19.99 -4.89
CA ARG A 564 -17.16 -20.09 -3.53
C ARG A 564 -18.65 -20.45 -3.54
N LEU A 565 -19.46 -19.81 -4.38
CA LEU A 565 -20.88 -20.11 -4.49
C LEU A 565 -21.15 -21.55 -5.00
N ILE A 566 -20.36 -22.01 -5.99
CA ILE A 566 -20.49 -23.36 -6.55
C ILE A 566 -20.11 -24.43 -5.52
N LEU A 567 -18.98 -24.25 -4.82
CA LEU A 567 -18.45 -25.25 -3.91
C LEU A 567 -19.11 -25.24 -2.52
N ALA A 568 -19.66 -24.09 -2.10
CA ALA A 568 -20.32 -23.96 -0.80
C ALA A 568 -21.52 -24.88 -0.67
N ALA A 569 -22.35 -25.00 -1.72
CA ALA A 569 -23.57 -25.81 -1.68
C ALA A 569 -23.32 -27.30 -1.37
N PRO A 570 -22.48 -28.04 -2.12
CA PRO A 570 -22.26 -29.46 -1.83
C PRO A 570 -21.57 -29.67 -0.48
N LEU A 571 -20.58 -28.84 -0.12
CA LEU A 571 -19.87 -29.01 1.15
C LEU A 571 -20.77 -28.71 2.35
N ALA A 572 -21.58 -27.65 2.28
CA ALA A 572 -22.56 -27.33 3.31
C ALA A 572 -23.53 -28.48 3.54
N VAL A 573 -24.08 -29.08 2.47
CA VAL A 573 -25.02 -30.21 2.57
C VAL A 573 -24.34 -31.42 3.22
N ILE A 574 -23.11 -31.75 2.84
CA ILE A 574 -22.36 -32.86 3.43
C ILE A 574 -22.12 -32.60 4.93
N THR A 575 -21.62 -31.41 5.29
CA THR A 575 -21.35 -31.06 6.68
C THR A 575 -22.62 -31.04 7.52
N ALA A 576 -23.75 -30.58 6.97
CA ALA A 576 -25.06 -30.67 7.60
C ALA A 576 -25.55 -32.10 7.78
N ALA A 577 -25.27 -33.00 6.83
CA ALA A 577 -25.70 -34.40 6.88
C ALA A 577 -24.99 -35.20 7.99
N ILE A 578 -23.70 -34.93 8.22
CA ILE A 578 -22.86 -35.71 9.15
C ILE A 578 -22.95 -35.24 10.61
N VAL A 579 -23.65 -34.15 10.92
CA VAL A 579 -23.78 -33.62 12.30
C VAL A 579 -24.29 -34.71 13.25
N SER A 580 -23.44 -35.11 14.19
CA SER A 580 -23.67 -36.12 15.23
C SER A 580 -22.54 -36.04 16.25
N ASP A 581 -22.74 -36.55 17.47
CA ASP A 581 -21.72 -36.53 18.54
C ASP A 581 -20.38 -37.12 18.09
N GLN A 582 -20.43 -38.22 17.34
CA GLN A 582 -19.25 -38.92 16.83
C GLN A 582 -18.52 -38.14 15.73
N ALA A 583 -19.23 -37.31 14.96
CA ALA A 583 -18.67 -36.58 13.82
C ALA A 583 -18.12 -35.20 14.18
N THR A 584 -18.45 -34.66 15.35
CA THR A 584 -18.00 -33.32 15.78
C THR A 584 -16.48 -33.17 15.72
N GLY A 585 -15.73 -34.18 16.19
CA GLY A 585 -14.28 -34.22 16.11
C GLY A 585 -13.76 -34.15 14.66
N ILE A 586 -14.40 -34.86 13.74
CA ILE A 586 -14.05 -34.85 12.30
C ILE A 586 -14.29 -33.46 11.70
N ILE A 587 -15.41 -32.82 12.06
CA ILE A 587 -15.76 -31.47 11.60
C ILE A 587 -14.72 -30.45 12.08
N GLY A 588 -14.35 -30.48 13.36
CA GLY A 588 -13.34 -29.57 13.92
C GLY A 588 -11.97 -29.74 13.27
N VAL A 589 -11.53 -30.98 13.04
CA VAL A 589 -10.27 -31.28 12.34
C VAL A 589 -10.34 -30.84 10.88
N THR A 590 -11.48 -31.04 10.20
CA THR A 590 -11.67 -30.59 8.80
C THR A 590 -11.50 -29.08 8.68
N TYR A 591 -12.03 -28.32 9.64
CA TYR A 591 -11.83 -26.87 9.68
C TYR A 591 -10.36 -26.49 9.94
N ALA A 592 -9.69 -27.17 10.87
CA ALA A 592 -8.27 -26.95 11.15
C ALA A 592 -7.39 -27.20 9.90
N VAL A 593 -7.67 -28.28 9.17
CA VAL A 593 -7.00 -28.59 7.88
C VAL A 593 -7.29 -27.51 6.85
N ALA A 594 -8.53 -27.03 6.74
CA ALA A 594 -8.89 -25.98 5.80
C ALA A 594 -8.10 -24.68 6.07
N VAL A 595 -7.96 -24.29 7.34
CA VAL A 595 -7.15 -23.13 7.76
C VAL A 595 -5.66 -23.36 7.45
N ALA A 596 -5.14 -24.57 7.68
CA ALA A 596 -3.76 -24.91 7.35
C ALA A 596 -3.47 -24.82 5.85
N VAL A 597 -4.37 -25.37 5.01
CA VAL A 597 -4.29 -25.29 3.55
C VAL A 597 -4.38 -23.84 3.08
N TRP A 598 -5.25 -23.02 3.68
CA TRP A 598 -5.33 -21.60 3.39
C TRP A 598 -3.99 -20.88 3.65
N TRP A 599 -3.34 -21.14 4.78
CA TRP A 599 -2.01 -20.60 5.09
C TRP A 599 -0.95 -21.06 4.09
N ALA A 600 -0.93 -22.35 3.75
CA ALA A 600 0.01 -22.91 2.78
C ALA A 600 -0.17 -22.30 1.38
N ALA A 601 -1.43 -22.16 0.92
CA ALA A 601 -1.76 -21.52 -0.35
C ALA A 601 -1.33 -20.05 -0.37
N ARG A 602 -1.43 -19.35 0.76
CA ARG A 602 -1.02 -17.95 0.89
C ARG A 602 0.49 -17.78 0.84
N LEU A 603 1.24 -18.66 1.50
CA LEU A 603 2.70 -18.74 1.39
C LEU A 603 3.10 -19.00 -0.07
N TRP A 604 2.45 -19.92 -0.77
CA TRP A 604 2.75 -20.24 -2.16
C TRP A 604 2.50 -19.08 -3.12
N THR A 605 1.30 -18.50 -3.07
CA THR A 605 0.85 -17.46 -4.02
C THR A 605 1.47 -16.09 -3.79
N ARG A 606 1.79 -15.72 -2.55
CA ARG A 606 2.28 -14.36 -2.24
C ARG A 606 3.79 -14.25 -2.08
N ILE A 607 4.48 -15.36 -1.82
CA ILE A 607 5.92 -15.36 -1.52
C ILE A 607 6.70 -16.20 -2.54
N ILE A 608 6.26 -17.43 -2.86
CA ILE A 608 7.04 -18.36 -3.70
C ILE A 608 6.82 -18.12 -5.21
N ARG A 609 5.57 -17.97 -5.65
CA ARG A 609 5.22 -17.66 -7.04
C ARG A 609 4.22 -16.50 -7.09
N PRO A 610 4.66 -15.24 -6.98
CA PRO A 610 3.79 -14.11 -7.28
C PRO A 610 3.30 -14.22 -8.74
N ALA A 611 2.03 -13.91 -8.98
CA ALA A 611 1.51 -13.85 -10.34
C ALA A 611 2.40 -12.91 -11.17
N PRO A 612 2.79 -13.28 -12.40
CA PRO A 612 3.54 -12.39 -13.27
C PRO A 612 2.73 -11.10 -13.46
N LEU A 613 3.41 -9.96 -13.39
CA LEU A 613 2.86 -8.70 -13.87
C LEU A 613 2.30 -8.97 -15.28
N ALA A 614 1.05 -8.60 -15.52
CA ALA A 614 0.53 -8.60 -16.88
C ALA A 614 1.53 -7.81 -17.74
N PRO A 615 1.99 -8.36 -18.88
CA PRO A 615 2.88 -7.62 -19.76
C PRO A 615 2.23 -6.29 -20.10
N ALA A 616 2.96 -5.19 -19.91
CA ALA A 616 2.54 -3.87 -20.31
C ALA A 616 2.21 -3.93 -21.82
N GLY A 617 0.92 -3.87 -22.18
CA GLY A 617 0.50 -3.82 -23.58
C GLY A 617 -0.74 -4.63 -23.99
N GLN A 618 -1.36 -5.45 -23.13
CA GLN A 618 -2.61 -6.13 -23.50
C GLN A 618 -3.84 -5.41 -22.93
N PRO A 619 -4.75 -4.87 -23.77
CA PRO A 619 -6.05 -4.41 -23.30
C PRO A 619 -6.82 -5.61 -22.71
N PRO A 620 -7.67 -5.40 -21.69
CA PRO A 620 -8.48 -6.47 -21.14
C PRO A 620 -9.32 -7.09 -22.26
N SER A 621 -9.25 -8.42 -22.38
CA SER A 621 -10.09 -9.18 -23.31
C SER A 621 -11.56 -8.91 -22.97
N VAL A 622 -12.18 -8.04 -23.76
CA VAL A 622 -13.62 -7.84 -23.74
C VAL A 622 -14.24 -9.14 -24.22
N LEU A 623 -14.91 -9.86 -23.32
CA LEU A 623 -15.82 -10.94 -23.71
C LEU A 623 -16.83 -10.36 -24.71
N PRO A 624 -17.04 -10.97 -25.89
CA PRO A 624 -17.99 -10.44 -26.85
C PRO A 624 -19.38 -10.49 -26.24
N VAL A 625 -19.92 -9.31 -25.95
CA VAL A 625 -21.35 -9.12 -25.65
C VAL A 625 -22.10 -9.51 -26.91
N GLY A 626 -22.92 -10.55 -26.80
CA GLY A 626 -23.74 -11.06 -27.89
C GLY A 626 -24.60 -9.96 -28.51
N THR A 627 -24.53 -9.87 -29.83
CA THR A 627 -25.42 -9.07 -30.66
C THR A 627 -26.88 -9.53 -30.44
N PRO A 628 -27.84 -8.62 -30.20
CA PRO A 628 -29.24 -8.99 -30.26
C PRO A 628 -29.61 -9.21 -31.73
N THR A 629 -30.07 -10.42 -32.04
CA THR A 629 -30.66 -10.79 -33.32
C THR A 629 -31.86 -9.89 -33.62
N ALA A 630 -31.74 -9.08 -34.68
CA ALA A 630 -32.90 -8.48 -35.33
C ALA A 630 -33.68 -9.58 -36.06
N GLY A 631 -34.93 -9.80 -35.65
CA GLY A 631 -35.84 -10.74 -36.28
C GLY A 631 -37.28 -10.29 -36.16
N GLY A 632 -37.82 -9.75 -37.26
CA GLY A 632 -39.22 -9.88 -37.66
C GLY A 632 -40.23 -8.90 -37.04
N ARG A 633 -40.47 -7.77 -37.71
CA ARG A 633 -41.56 -7.59 -38.68
C ARG A 633 -41.47 -6.23 -39.36
#